data_AF-A0A5K1D1R9-F1
#
_entry.id   AF-A0A5K1D1R9-F1
#
_cell.length_a   1.000
_cell.length_b   1.000
_cell.length_c   1.000
_cell.angle_alpha   90.00
_cell.angle_beta   90.00
_cell.angle_gamma   90.00
#
_symmetry.space_group_name_H-M   'P 1'
#
loop_
_entity.id
_entity.type
_entity.pdbx_description
1 polymer ?
#
loop_
_entity_poly.entity_id
_entity_poly.type
_entity_poly.pdbx_seq_one_letter_code
_entity_poly.pdbx_strand_id
1 'polypeptide(L)' 'VRYIGVSNETSYGVMEFVHASKTEGLPKIVSIQNNYSLLFRCKFEGEQLMPD' A
#
# COMPACT_ATOMS: atom_id res chain seq x y z
N VAL A 1 -14.89 -4.36 -13.22
CA VAL A 1 -13.77 -4.60 -12.28
C VAL A 1 -14.30 -5.47 -11.15
N ARG A 2 -13.64 -6.59 -10.81
CA ARG A 2 -14.09 -7.51 -9.73
C ARG A 2 -13.40 -7.24 -8.39
N TYR A 3 -12.16 -6.74 -8.44
CA TYR A 3 -11.33 -6.45 -7.28
C TYR A 3 -10.44 -5.24 -7.55
N ILE A 4 -10.01 -4.59 -6.47
CA ILE A 4 -9.07 -3.47 -6.52
C ILE A 4 -7.81 -3.80 -5.72
N GLY A 5 -6.69 -3.21 -6.11
CA GLY A 5 -5.40 -3.35 -5.44
C GLY A 5 -4.59 -2.06 -5.57
N VAL A 6 -3.51 -1.98 -4.82
CA VAL A 6 -2.60 -0.82 -4.77
C VAL A 6 -1.20 -1.20 -5.24
N SER A 7 -0.34 -0.22 -5.46
CA SER A 7 1.03 -0.41 -5.95
C SER A 7 1.92 0.67 -5.36
N ASN A 8 3.18 0.33 -5.09
CA ASN A 8 4.18 1.23 -4.50
C ASN A 8 3.73 1.88 -3.19
N GLU A 9 2.99 1.13 -2.37
CA GLU A 9 2.38 1.67 -1.16
C GLU A 9 3.10 1.22 0.11
N THR A 10 3.00 2.04 1.14
CA THR A 10 3.50 1.79 2.49
C THR A 10 2.53 0.89 3.26
N SER A 11 3.00 0.25 4.33
CA SER A 11 2.13 -0.52 5.23
C SER A 11 1.10 0.39 5.88
N TYR A 12 1.48 1.63 6.22
CA TYR A 12 0.58 2.63 6.75
C TYR A 12 -0.54 2.96 5.75
N GLY A 13 -0.21 3.32 4.50
CA GLY A 13 -1.21 3.63 3.49
C GLY A 13 -2.12 2.44 3.16
N VAL A 14 -1.58 1.21 3.10
CA VAL A 14 -2.41 -0.01 3.00
C VAL A 14 -3.43 -0.08 4.13
N MET A 15 -3.04 0.24 5.36
CA MET A 15 -3.93 0.22 6.51
C MET A 15 -4.98 1.32 6.46
N GLU A 16 -4.66 2.50 5.93
CA GLU A 16 -5.64 3.56 5.67
C GLU A 16 -6.71 3.11 4.66
N PHE A 17 -6.33 2.44 3.56
CA PHE A 17 -7.31 1.87 2.62
C PHE A 17 -8.18 0.78 3.27
N VAL A 18 -7.60 -0.06 4.14
CA VAL A 18 -8.35 -1.06 4.90
C VAL A 18 -9.30 -0.40 5.90
N HIS A 19 -8.88 0.70 6.53
CA HIS A 19 -9.71 1.46 7.46
C HIS A 19 -10.89 2.11 6.73
N ALA A 20 -10.64 2.82 5.63
CA ALA A 20 -11.68 3.44 4.81
C ALA A 20 -12.71 2.42 4.29
N SER A 21 -12.26 1.23 3.87
CA SER A 21 -13.17 0.15 3.48
C SER A 21 -14.10 -0.28 4.61
N LYS A 22 -13.63 -0.28 5.86
CA LYS A 22 -14.43 -0.64 7.04
C LYS A 22 -15.37 0.47 7.48
N THR A 23 -14.93 1.74 7.46
CA THR A 23 -15.73 2.87 7.96
C THR A 23 -16.76 3.34 6.95
N GLU A 24 -16.40 3.36 5.67
CA GLU A 24 -17.24 3.90 4.60
C GLU A 24 -17.99 2.83 3.81
N GLY A 25 -17.81 1.54 4.16
CA GLY A 25 -18.40 0.42 3.41
C GLY A 25 -17.89 0.29 1.97
N LEU A 26 -16.72 0.88 1.67
CA LEU A 26 -16.11 0.84 0.35
C LEU A 26 -15.48 -0.54 0.06
N PRO A 27 -15.27 -0.90 -1.23
CA PRO A 27 -14.58 -2.12 -1.60
C PRO A 27 -13.20 -2.23 -0.95
N LYS A 28 -12.88 -3.41 -0.41
CA LYS A 28 -11.58 -3.68 0.21
C LYS A 28 -10.52 -3.94 -0.85
N ILE A 29 -9.32 -3.37 -0.67
CA ILE A 29 -8.14 -3.75 -1.46
C ILE A 29 -7.73 -5.20 -1.15
N VAL A 30 -7.41 -5.98 -2.19
CA VAL A 30 -7.09 -7.41 -2.05
C VAL A 30 -5.68 -7.77 -2.47
N SER A 31 -4.93 -6.83 -3.04
CA SER A 31 -3.55 -7.03 -3.45
C SER A 31 -2.74 -5.74 -3.34
N ILE A 32 -1.43 -5.91 -3.18
CA ILE A 32 -0.42 -4.87 -3.31
C ILE A 32 0.65 -5.33 -4.31
N GLN A 33 1.02 -4.45 -5.24
CA GLN A 33 2.04 -4.67 -6.25
C GLN A 33 3.28 -3.85 -5.90
N ASN A 34 4.02 -4.34 -4.92
CA ASN A 34 5.27 -3.72 -4.49
C ASN A 34 6.47 -4.45 -5.09
N ASN A 35 7.54 -3.71 -5.39
CA ASN A 35 8.77 -4.30 -5.90
C ASN A 35 9.39 -5.20 -4.83
N TYR A 36 9.66 -6.46 -5.17
CA TYR A 36 10.37 -7.37 -4.31
C TYR A 36 11.27 -8.27 -5.14
N SER A 37 12.58 -8.20 -4.89
CA SER A 37 13.58 -9.00 -5.58
C SER A 37 14.77 -9.28 -4.66
N LEU A 38 15.71 -10.12 -5.09
CA LEU A 38 16.95 -10.37 -4.33
C LEU A 38 17.73 -9.07 -4.06
N LEU A 39 17.70 -8.13 -5.00
CA LEU A 39 18.35 -6.82 -4.89
C LEU A 39 17.51 -5.81 -4.11
N PHE A 40 16.19 -6.00 -4.09
CA PHE A 40 15.25 -5.04 -3.53
C PHE A 40 14.35 -5.72 -2.50
N ARG A 41 14.85 -5.72 -1.26
CA ARG A 41 14.14 -6.17 -0.05
C ARG A 41 13.87 -4.98 0.89
N CYS A 42 13.85 -3.77 0.34
CA CYS A 42 13.96 -2.50 1.07
C CYS A 42 12.68 -2.11 1.83
N LYS A 43 12.76 -0.96 2.52
CA LYS A 43 11.72 -0.43 3.40
C LYS A 43 10.72 0.40 2.60
N PHE A 44 9.47 -0.06 2.54
CA PHE A 44 8.34 0.77 2.09
C PHE A 44 7.96 1.87 3.09
N GLU A 45 8.50 1.82 4.31
CA GLU A 45 8.19 2.79 5.39
C GLU A 45 9.23 3.92 5.51
N GLY A 46 10.28 3.93 4.68
CA GLY A 46 11.55 4.60 5.02
C GLY A 46 11.89 5.90 4.28
N GLU A 47 11.22 6.27 3.20
CA GLU A 47 11.59 7.44 2.38
C GLU A 47 10.34 8.17 1.87
N GLN A 48 9.62 8.82 2.79
CA GLN A 48 8.77 9.96 2.45
C GLN A 48 9.00 11.13 3.41
N LEU A 49 10.24 11.34 3.83
CA LEU A 49 10.62 12.60 4.49
C LEU A 49 11.98 13.08 3.97
N MET A 50 11.89 14.26 3.35
CA MET A 50 12.93 15.21 2.93
C MET A 50 13.50 15.01 1.52
N PRO A 51 13.01 15.77 0.51
CA PRO A 51 13.92 16.37 -0.44
C PRO A 51 14.81 17.37 0.31
N ASP A 52 16.07 17.47 -0.10
CA ASP A 52 16.83 18.71 0.06
C ASP A 52 16.09 19.90 -0.59
#